data_AF-A0A353R6H7-F1
#
_entry.id   AF-A0A353R6H7-F1
#
_cell.length_a   1.000
_cell.length_b   1.000
_cell.length_c   1.000
_cell.angle_alpha   90.00
_cell.angle_beta   90.00
_cell.angle_gamma   90.00
#
_symmetry.space_group_name_H-M   'P 1'
#
loop_
_entity.id
_entity.type
_entity.pdbx_description
1 polymer ?
#
loop_
_entity_poly.entity_id
_entity_poly.type
_entity_poly.pdbx_seq_one_letter_code
_entity_poly.pdbx_strand_id
1 'polypeptide(L)' 'MRILIIDDEKSIRNTLKEILEYEGYEVALAENGEQALSILEQGKVQID' A
#
# COMPACT_ATOMS: atom_id res chain seq x y z
N MET A 1 -5.97 8.72 -6.51
CA MET A 1 -5.39 8.69 -5.15
C MET A 1 -4.72 7.35 -4.97
N ARG A 2 -3.47 7.31 -4.51
CA ARG A 2 -2.70 6.08 -4.34
C ARG A 2 -2.50 5.81 -2.85
N ILE A 3 -2.83 4.60 -2.41
CA ILE A 3 -2.79 4.18 -1.01
C ILE A 3 -1.65 3.16 -0.83
N LEU A 4 -0.84 3.30 0.21
CA LEU A 4 0.17 2.32 0.61
C LEU A 4 -0.27 1.65 1.91
N ILE A 5 -0.45 0.33 1.89
CA ILE A 5 -0.82 -0.47 3.06
C ILE A 5 0.43 -1.18 3.57
N ILE A 6 0.72 -1.03 4.86
CA ILE A 6 1.85 -1.66 5.54
C ILE A 6 1.30 -2.50 6.69
N ASP A 7 1.44 -3.80 6.57
CA ASP A 7 0.97 -4.78 7.56
C ASP A 7 1.81 -6.05 7.37
N ASP A 8 2.18 -6.79 8.41
CA ASP A 8 2.98 -8.01 8.27
C ASP A 8 2.14 -9.22 7.83
N GLU A 9 0.82 -9.19 8.05
CA GLU A 9 -0.08 -10.27 7.70
C GLU A 9 -0.60 -10.18 6.25
N LYS A 10 -0.22 -11.17 5.43
CA LYS A 10 -0.56 -11.21 4.00
C LYS A 10 -2.07 -11.27 3.73
N SER A 11 -2.84 -11.99 4.55
CA SER A 11 -4.29 -12.12 4.42
C SER A 11 -4.99 -10.78 4.56
N ILE A 12 -4.62 -10.00 5.59
CA ILE A 12 -5.17 -8.67 5.85
C ILE A 12 -4.80 -7.72 4.70
N ARG A 13 -3.51 -7.67 4.30
CA ARG A 13 -3.06 -6.83 3.17
C ARG A 13 -3.86 -7.06 1.89
N ASN A 14 -4.05 -8.32 1.51
CA ASN A 14 -4.77 -8.66 0.28
C ASN A 14 -6.26 -8.32 0.37
N THR A 15 -6.90 -8.60 1.51
CA THR A 15 -8.32 -8.26 1.73
C THR A 15 -8.54 -6.76 1.59
N LEU A 16 -7.68 -5.94 2.22
CA LEU A 16 -7.77 -4.48 2.14
C LEU A 16 -7.51 -3.96 0.73
N LYS A 17 -6.54 -4.56 0.01
CA LYS A 17 -6.28 -4.23 -1.39
C LYS A 17 -7.52 -4.44 -2.25
N GLU A 18 -8.15 -5.62 -2.16
CA GLU A 18 -9.33 -5.95 -2.96
C GLU A 18 -10.48 -4.96 -2.72
N ILE A 19 -10.73 -4.60 -1.46
CA ILE A 19 -11.77 -3.63 -1.08
C ILE A 19 -11.45 -2.25 -1.67
N LEU A 20 -10.23 -1.75 -1.49
CA LEU A 20 -9.88 -0.40 -1.94
C LEU A 20 -9.75 -0.30 -3.46
N GLU A 21 -9.27 -1.33 -4.14
CA GLU A 21 -9.25 -1.38 -5.60
C GLU A 21 -10.67 -1.45 -6.17
N TYR A 22 -11.59 -2.17 -5.52
CA TYR A 22 -13.01 -2.17 -5.90
C TYR A 22 -13.64 -0.77 -5.81
N GLU A 23 -13.25 0.02 -4.80
CA GLU A 23 -13.65 1.42 -4.64
C GLU A 23 -12.92 2.38 -5.60
N GLY A 24 -12.04 1.88 -6.47
CA GLY A 24 -11.36 2.66 -7.51
C GLY A 24 -10.04 3.32 -7.08
N TYR A 25 -9.46 2.91 -5.94
CA TYR A 25 -8.15 3.37 -5.51
C TYR A 25 -7.02 2.54 -6.13
N GLU A 26 -5.87 3.18 -6.36
CA GLU A 26 -4.63 2.46 -6.66
C GLU A 26 -3.97 2.05 -5.35
N VAL A 27 -3.66 0.76 -5.16
CA VAL A 27 -3.12 0.25 -3.90
C VAL A 27 -1.72 -0.33 -4.11
N ALA A 28 -0.78 0.10 -3.29
CA ALA A 28 0.52 -0.52 -3.11
C ALA A 28 0.55 -1.25 -1.76
N LEU A 29 1.25 -2.39 -1.72
CA LEU A 29 1.38 -3.22 -0.53
C LEU A 29 2.84 -3.28 -0.09
N ALA A 30 3.07 -3.18 1.21
CA ALA A 30 4.34 -3.45 1.85
C ALA A 30 4.13 -4.38 3.05
N GLU A 31 5.04 -5.33 3.24
CA GLU A 31 5.03 -6.25 4.39
C GLU A 31 5.82 -5.72 5.59
N ASN A 32 6.61 -4.66 5.38
CA ASN A 32 7.41 -4.02 6.41
C ASN A 32 7.79 -2.58 6.01
N GLY A 33 8.41 -1.86 6.94
CA GLY A 33 8.80 -0.46 6.75
C GLY A 33 9.87 -0.25 5.68
N GLU A 34 10.80 -1.19 5.51
CA GLU A 34 11.87 -1.08 4.49
C GLU A 34 11.29 -1.19 3.08
N GLN A 35 10.39 -2.15 2.85
CA GLN A 35 9.66 -2.27 1.59
C GLN A 35 8.79 -1.04 1.34
N ALA A 36 8.10 -0.55 2.38
CA ALA A 36 7.30 0.66 2.28
C ALA A 36 8.14 1.86 1.87
N LEU A 37 9.30 2.05 2.51
CA LEU A 37 10.22 3.13 2.19
C LEU A 37 10.73 3.03 0.75
N SER A 38 11.11 1.82 0.28
CA SER A 38 11.52 1.62 -1.10
C SER A 38 10.42 1.98 -2.11
N ILE A 39 9.16 1.67 -1.80
CA ILE A 39 8.02 2.04 -2.64
C ILE A 39 7.81 3.57 -2.67
N LEU A 40 7.96 4.24 -1.53
CA LEU A 40 7.86 5.71 -1.43
C LEU A 40 8.99 6.42 -2.18
N GLU A 41 10.21 5.88 -2.11
CA GLU A 41 11.38 6.41 -2.80
C GLU A 41 11.29 6.24 -4.33
N GLN A 42 10.69 5.14 -4.79
CA GLN A 42 10.52 4.85 -6.23
C GLN A 42 9.44 5.69 -6.90
N GLY A 43 8.59 6.38 -6.15
CA GLY A 43 7.65 7.34 -6.71
C GLY A 43 7.19 8.31 -5.65
N LYS A 44 7.55 9.59 -5.80
CA LYS A 44 7.09 10.75 -5.01
C LYS A 44 5.63 10.57 -4.51
N VAL A 45 5.45 9.94 -3.37
CA VAL A 45 4.16 9.89 -2.68
C VAL A 45 4.13 11.11 -1.78
N GLN A 46 3.13 11.96 -1.99
CA GLN A 46 2.89 13.11 -1.13
C GLN A 46 2.30 12.58 0.18
N ILE A 47 3.06 12.73 1.26
CA ILE A 47 2.57 12.52 2.63
C ILE A 47 1.99 13.86 3.06
N ASP A 48 0.70 13.90 3.36
CA ASP A 48 0.01 15.01 4.03
C ASP A 48 -0.28 14.59 5.48
#